data_AF-A0A2E8L0P5-F1
#
_entry.id   AF-A0A2E8L0P5-F1
#
_cell.length_a   1.000
_cell.length_b   1.000
_cell.length_c   1.000
_cell.angle_alpha   90.00
_cell.angle_beta   90.00
_cell.angle_gamma   90.00
#
_symmetry.space_group_name_H-M   'P 1'
#
loop_
_entity.id
_entity.type
_entity.pdbx_description
1 polymer ?
#
loop_
_entity_poly.entity_id
_entity_poly.type
_entity_poly.pdbx_seq_one_letter_code
_entity_poly.pdbx_strand_id
1 'polypeptide(L)'
;MWRVHHAQCPDPKGRVIFKIERTGNVDRNDREEAEHQAPKTINSIPSEEEGLKTLRIEVESFKGHCTSRMEPGDSFQLRSGRLYIPEGCHFCLYALQAALPLLPAKQRALEDGDWMKEDSHVLCPDPTGNVVLRIEEMKDIKEEKKHSGMKEAPTS
;
A
#
# COMPACT_ATOMS: atom_id res chain seq x y z
N MET A 1 21.10 5.78 -24.72
CA MET A 1 20.12 6.76 -25.23
C MET A 1 18.73 6.20 -24.95
N TRP A 2 18.10 6.63 -23.86
CA TRP A 2 16.75 6.19 -23.48
C TRP A 2 15.74 7.11 -24.18
N ARG A 3 14.84 6.57 -25.01
CA ARG A 3 13.88 7.33 -25.84
C ARG A 3 12.44 7.24 -25.33
N VAL A 4 12.23 6.92 -24.06
CA VAL A 4 10.89 6.85 -23.48
C VAL A 4 10.67 8.10 -22.64
N HIS A 5 9.94 9.06 -23.20
CA HIS A 5 9.55 10.31 -22.54
C HIS A 5 8.12 10.27 -22.01
N HIS A 6 7.35 9.27 -22.42
CA HIS A 6 5.95 9.15 -22.04
C HIS A 6 5.58 7.70 -21.71
N ALA A 7 4.70 7.54 -20.73
CA ALA A 7 4.03 6.29 -20.42
C ALA A 7 2.52 6.53 -20.38
N GLN A 8 1.71 5.53 -20.75
CA GLN A 8 0.25 5.67 -20.80
C GLN A 8 -0.39 4.74 -19.77
N CYS A 9 -1.36 5.28 -19.02
CA CYS A 9 -2.27 4.45 -18.23
C CYS A 9 -3.09 3.54 -19.16
N PRO A 10 -3.26 2.25 -18.84
CA PRO A 10 -4.04 1.32 -19.67
C PRO A 10 -5.56 1.56 -19.60
N ASP A 11 -6.05 2.47 -18.74
CA ASP A 11 -7.48 2.76 -18.62
C ASP A 11 -8.03 3.40 -19.92
N PRO A 12 -8.98 2.72 -20.60
CA PRO A 12 -9.58 3.24 -21.82
C PRO A 12 -10.50 4.45 -21.59
N LYS A 13 -11.04 4.64 -20.39
CA LYS A 13 -11.96 5.74 -20.03
C LYS A 13 -11.24 6.96 -19.47
N GLY A 14 -10.08 6.76 -18.84
CA GLY A 14 -9.30 7.79 -18.15
C GLY A 14 -7.85 7.83 -18.63
N ARG A 15 -7.63 8.07 -19.93
CA ARG A 15 -6.28 8.07 -20.52
C ARG A 15 -5.41 9.16 -19.88
N VAL A 16 -4.48 8.76 -19.01
CA VAL A 16 -3.41 9.60 -18.48
C VAL A 16 -2.12 9.33 -19.27
N ILE A 17 -1.45 10.40 -19.70
CA ILE A 17 -0.12 10.34 -20.31
C ILE A 17 0.85 10.96 -19.32
N PHE A 18 1.74 10.15 -18.78
CA PHE A 18 2.83 10.60 -17.91
C PHE A 18 3.94 11.16 -18.78
N LYS A 19 4.46 12.34 -18.44
CA LYS A 19 5.73 12.85 -18.97
C LYS A 19 6.83 12.45 -18.00
N ILE A 20 7.85 11.74 -18.48
CA ILE A 20 9.00 11.31 -17.69
C ILE A 20 10.09 12.37 -17.87
N GLU A 21 10.30 13.16 -16.83
CA GLU A 21 11.38 14.14 -16.76
C GLU A 21 12.36 13.73 -15.67
N ARG A 22 13.65 13.79 -15.97
CA ARG A 22 14.67 13.65 -14.94
C ARG A 22 14.83 15.00 -14.26
N THR A 23 14.56 15.05 -12.97
CA THR A 23 14.77 16.23 -12.14
C THR A 23 16.09 16.07 -11.35
N GLY A 24 16.87 17.16 -11.25
CA GLY A 24 18.15 17.19 -10.54
C GLY A 24 19.36 16.61 -11.31
N ASN A 25 20.56 17.00 -10.88
CA ASN A 25 21.79 16.30 -11.23
C ASN A 25 21.95 15.11 -10.27
N VAL A 26 22.22 13.92 -10.79
CA VAL A 26 22.60 12.78 -9.93
C VAL A 26 24.11 12.84 -9.79
N ASP A 27 24.60 13.49 -8.75
CA ASP A 27 25.96 13.22 -8.31
C ASP A 27 25.99 11.81 -7.70
N ARG A 28 26.98 11.02 -8.07
CA ARG A 28 27.16 9.67 -7.49
C ARG A 28 27.51 9.72 -6.01
N ASN A 29 27.98 10.87 -5.52
CA ASN A 29 28.34 11.10 -4.13
C ASN A 29 27.22 11.72 -3.29
N ASP A 30 26.17 12.27 -3.91
CA ASP A 30 24.98 12.81 -3.23
C ASP A 30 24.03 11.66 -2.88
N ARG A 31 24.46 10.77 -1.97
CA ARG A 31 23.52 9.93 -1.24
C ARG A 31 22.97 10.78 -0.10
N GLU A 32 21.90 11.52 -0.36
CA GLU A 32 21.11 12.07 0.74
C GLU A 32 20.68 10.90 1.63
N GLU A 33 21.09 10.96 2.89
CA GLU A 33 20.63 10.05 3.91
C GLU A 33 19.15 10.36 4.17
N ALA A 34 18.25 9.75 3.40
CA ALA A 34 16.84 9.74 3.76
C ALA A 34 16.72 9.05 5.12
N GLU A 35 16.50 9.84 6.17
CA GLU A 35 16.24 9.35 7.50
C GLU A 35 14.97 8.48 7.45
N HIS A 36 15.06 7.28 8.00
CA HIS A 36 13.91 6.40 8.12
C HIS A 36 12.92 7.05 9.11
N GLN A 37 11.79 7.55 8.60
CA GLN A 37 10.69 8.01 9.44
C GLN A 37 9.75 6.86 9.71
N ALA A 38 9.55 6.57 11.00
CA ALA A 38 8.62 5.55 11.45
C ALA A 38 7.23 5.77 10.81
N PRO A 39 6.57 4.70 10.34
CA PRO A 39 5.33 4.79 9.60
C PRO A 39 4.25 5.41 10.48
N LYS A 40 3.79 6.61 10.11
CA LYS A 40 2.59 7.22 10.71
C LYS A 40 1.39 6.45 10.18
N THR A 41 0.56 5.93 11.08
CA THR A 41 -0.67 5.24 10.69
C THR A 41 -1.60 6.20 9.94
N ILE A 42 -1.90 5.90 8.68
CA ILE A 42 -2.92 6.64 7.94
C ILE A 42 -4.28 6.27 8.55
N ASN A 43 -4.91 7.22 9.23
CA ASN A 43 -6.28 7.06 9.72
C ASN A 43 -7.23 6.74 8.54
N SER A 44 -8.21 5.86 8.78
CA SER A 44 -9.19 5.43 7.79
C SER A 44 -10.09 6.58 7.33
N ILE A 45 -9.71 7.28 6.26
CA ILE A 45 -10.63 8.05 5.43
C ILE A 45 -11.57 7.05 4.72
N PRO A 46 -12.89 7.11 4.92
CA PRO A 46 -13.83 6.19 4.29
C PRO A 46 -13.75 6.27 2.76
N SER A 47 -13.74 5.13 2.09
CA SER A 47 -13.91 5.05 0.63
C SER A 47 -15.40 4.93 0.29
N GLU A 48 -15.92 5.83 -0.54
CA GLU A 48 -17.34 5.89 -0.92
C GLU A 48 -17.71 5.06 -2.18
N GLU A 49 -16.80 4.25 -2.73
CA GLU A 49 -17.12 3.37 -3.86
C GLU A 49 -17.65 2.01 -3.37
N GLU A 50 -18.94 1.74 -3.64
CA GLU A 50 -19.58 0.46 -3.33
C GLU A 50 -18.87 -0.71 -4.04
N GLY A 51 -18.38 -1.67 -3.25
CA GLY A 51 -17.93 -2.98 -3.74
C GLY A 51 -16.42 -3.23 -3.78
N LEU A 52 -15.57 -2.24 -3.51
CA LEU A 52 -14.11 -2.44 -3.41
C LEU A 52 -13.65 -2.36 -1.95
N LYS A 53 -12.92 -3.40 -1.51
CA LYS A 53 -12.34 -3.46 -0.17
C LYS A 53 -11.11 -2.56 -0.07
N THR A 54 -10.91 -1.96 1.11
CA THR A 54 -9.65 -1.28 1.45
C THR A 54 -8.60 -2.32 1.78
N LEU A 55 -7.40 -2.18 1.22
CA LEU A 55 -6.26 -3.04 1.52
C LEU A 55 -5.17 -2.27 2.28
N ARG A 56 -4.56 -2.94 3.25
CA ARG A 56 -3.27 -2.57 3.84
C ARG A 56 -2.20 -3.48 3.26
N ILE A 57 -1.12 -2.89 2.76
CA ILE A 57 0.05 -3.63 2.30
C ILE A 57 1.19 -3.25 3.24
N GLU A 58 1.69 -4.23 3.98
CA GLU A 58 2.68 -4.02 5.03
C GLU A 58 3.93 -4.86 4.79
N VAL A 59 5.08 -4.32 5.16
CA VAL A 59 6.32 -5.07 5.29
C VAL A 59 6.24 -5.94 6.54
N GLU A 60 6.10 -7.24 6.36
CA GLU A 60 6.04 -8.18 7.48
C GLU A 60 7.45 -8.57 7.96
N SER A 61 8.35 -8.86 7.02
CA SER A 61 9.69 -9.33 7.33
C SER A 61 10.65 -9.18 6.15
N PHE A 62 11.93 -9.50 6.40
CA PHE A 62 12.96 -9.59 5.37
C PHE A 62 13.74 -10.87 5.54
N LYS A 63 14.26 -11.41 4.43
CA LYS A 63 15.29 -12.44 4.48
C LYS A 63 16.70 -11.89 4.24
N GLY A 64 16.81 -10.59 3.95
CA GLY A 64 18.07 -9.89 3.70
C GLY A 64 18.00 -8.42 4.13
N HIS A 65 18.58 -7.52 3.33
CA HIS A 65 18.64 -6.09 3.61
C HIS A 65 17.94 -5.28 2.51
N CYS A 66 16.89 -4.54 2.87
CA CYS A 66 16.20 -3.66 1.93
C CYS A 66 17.09 -2.44 1.59
N THR A 67 17.50 -2.31 0.32
CA THR A 67 18.29 -1.17 -0.17
C THR A 67 17.56 0.18 -0.05
N SER A 68 16.22 0.15 -0.01
CA SER A 68 15.37 1.32 0.24
C SER A 68 15.15 1.62 1.72
N ARG A 69 15.80 0.90 2.64
CA ARG A 69 15.68 1.11 4.11
C ARG A 69 14.23 1.06 4.63
N MET A 70 13.42 0.16 4.08
CA MET A 70 12.13 -0.16 4.70
C MET A 70 12.35 -1.04 5.94
N GLU A 71 11.44 -0.94 6.90
CA GLU A 71 11.43 -1.69 8.16
C GLU A 71 10.10 -2.45 8.33
N PRO A 72 10.02 -3.49 9.20
CA PRO A 72 8.77 -4.20 9.45
C PRO A 72 7.75 -3.24 10.05
N GLY A 73 6.51 -3.30 9.56
CA GLY A 73 5.46 -2.34 9.92
C GLY A 73 5.30 -1.18 8.93
N ASP A 74 6.29 -0.91 8.08
CA ASP A 74 6.13 0.03 6.97
C ASP A 74 4.99 -0.41 6.08
N SER A 75 4.07 0.50 5.78
CA SER A 75 2.86 0.14 5.05
C SER A 75 2.31 1.29 4.21
N PHE A 76 1.54 0.90 3.19
CA PHE A 76 0.71 1.82 2.43
C PHE A 76 -0.71 1.23 2.33
N GLN A 77 -1.67 2.07 1.96
CA GLN A 77 -3.06 1.65 1.80
C GLN A 77 -3.52 1.79 0.35
N LEU A 78 -4.35 0.85 -0.09
CA LEU A 78 -5.05 0.93 -1.36
C LEU A 78 -6.56 1.08 -1.10
N ARG A 79 -7.15 2.17 -1.58
CA ARG A 79 -8.58 2.47 -1.43
C ARG A 79 -9.15 2.88 -2.77
N SER A 80 -10.16 2.16 -3.26
CA SER A 80 -10.82 2.49 -4.54
C SER A 80 -9.83 2.77 -5.67
N GLY A 81 -8.87 1.86 -5.90
CA GLY A 81 -7.82 2.02 -6.92
C GLY A 81 -6.77 3.11 -6.68
N ARG A 82 -6.79 3.80 -5.53
CA ARG A 82 -5.86 4.87 -5.16
C ARG A 82 -4.89 4.40 -4.08
N LEU A 83 -3.60 4.63 -4.31
CA LEU A 83 -2.53 4.25 -3.41
C LEU A 83 -2.15 5.42 -2.50
N TYR A 84 -2.05 5.17 -1.20
CA TYR A 84 -1.73 6.16 -0.16
C TYR A 84 -0.53 5.71 0.65
N ILE A 85 0.57 6.45 0.54
CA ILE A 85 1.77 6.29 1.38
C ILE A 85 1.70 7.36 2.49
N PRO A 86 2.04 7.03 3.75
CA PRO A 86 2.04 8.03 4.82
C PRO A 86 2.94 9.23 4.49
N GLU A 87 2.56 10.41 4.98
CA GLU A 87 3.34 11.63 4.77
C GLU A 87 4.75 11.50 5.37
N GLY A 88 5.76 11.86 4.59
CA GLY A 88 7.17 11.75 4.98
C GLY A 88 7.77 10.36 4.83
N CYS A 89 6.98 9.37 4.41
CA CYS A 89 7.44 8.01 4.15
C CYS A 89 7.63 7.76 2.66
N HIS A 90 8.38 6.70 2.35
CA HIS A 90 8.57 6.16 1.00
C HIS A 90 8.27 4.66 1.01
N PHE A 91 8.25 4.05 -0.18
CA PHE A 91 8.11 2.61 -0.32
C PHE A 91 9.07 2.09 -1.37
N CYS A 92 9.60 0.88 -1.16
CA CYS A 92 10.52 0.26 -2.10
C CYS A 92 9.82 0.01 -3.44
N LEU A 93 10.36 0.58 -4.52
CA LEU A 93 9.80 0.47 -5.86
C LEU A 93 9.66 -0.98 -6.33
N TYR A 94 10.65 -1.83 -6.05
CA TYR A 94 10.64 -3.24 -6.46
C TYR A 94 9.59 -4.06 -5.70
N ALA A 95 9.45 -3.81 -4.40
CA ALA A 95 8.42 -4.45 -3.58
C ALA A 95 7.03 -4.00 -4.04
N LEU A 96 6.84 -2.71 -4.32
CA LEU A 96 5.60 -2.18 -4.88
C LEU A 96 5.27 -2.81 -6.24
N GLN A 97 6.23 -2.88 -7.16
CA GLN A 97 6.05 -3.49 -8.48
C GLN A 97 5.59 -4.94 -8.37
N ALA A 98 6.11 -5.72 -7.41
CA ALA A 98 5.71 -7.10 -7.20
C ALA A 98 4.25 -7.23 -6.73
N ALA A 99 3.80 -6.32 -5.85
CA ALA A 99 2.46 -6.35 -5.29
C ALA A 99 1.40 -5.79 -6.25
N LEU A 100 1.73 -4.73 -7.01
CA LEU A 100 0.79 -3.98 -7.86
C LEU A 100 -0.14 -4.83 -8.75
N PRO A 101 0.34 -5.89 -9.45
CA PRO A 101 -0.52 -6.71 -10.31
C PRO A 101 -1.63 -7.45 -9.55
N LEU A 102 -1.45 -7.70 -8.25
CA LEU A 102 -2.37 -8.51 -7.43
C LEU A 102 -3.46 -7.65 -6.79
N LEU A 103 -3.17 -6.37 -6.52
CA LEU A 103 -4.04 -5.54 -5.69
C LEU A 103 -5.45 -5.34 -6.27
N PRO A 104 -5.65 -5.09 -7.58
CA PRO A 104 -7.00 -4.94 -8.13
C PRO A 104 -7.88 -6.19 -8.01
N ALA A 105 -7.28 -7.38 -7.99
CA ALA A 105 -8.00 -8.62 -7.72
C ALA A 105 -8.33 -8.75 -6.23
N LYS A 106 -7.37 -8.46 -5.35
CA LYS A 106 -7.55 -8.49 -3.89
C LYS A 106 -8.58 -7.46 -3.38
N GLN A 107 -8.84 -6.36 -4.10
CA GLN A 107 -9.90 -5.42 -3.72
C GLN A 107 -11.32 -5.95 -3.98
N ARG A 108 -11.49 -7.01 -4.78
CA ARG A 108 -12.80 -7.55 -5.16
C ARG A 108 -13.22 -8.68 -4.22
N ALA A 109 -14.51 -9.00 -4.23
CA ALA A 109 -14.97 -10.26 -3.64
C ALA A 109 -14.39 -11.44 -4.44
N LEU A 110 -13.74 -12.37 -3.74
CA LEU A 110 -13.16 -13.59 -4.31
C LEU A 110 -13.92 -14.81 -3.79
N GLU A 111 -14.08 -15.82 -4.64
CA GLU A 111 -14.79 -17.06 -4.33
C GLU A 111 -14.02 -17.90 -3.29
N ASP A 112 -14.75 -18.76 -2.57
CA ASP A 112 -14.13 -19.73 -1.67
C ASP A 112 -13.28 -20.72 -2.47
N GLY A 113 -12.06 -20.99 -2.00
CA GLY A 113 -11.11 -21.88 -2.68
C GLY A 113 -10.26 -21.22 -3.78
N ASP A 114 -10.45 -19.93 -4.06
CA ASP A 114 -9.50 -19.18 -4.89
C ASP A 114 -8.19 -18.97 -4.12
N TRP A 115 -7.06 -19.38 -4.70
CA TRP A 115 -5.74 -19.18 -4.10
C TRP A 115 -5.45 -17.69 -3.88
N MET A 116 -6.00 -16.80 -4.71
CA MET A 116 -5.89 -15.35 -4.54
C MET A 116 -6.67 -14.86 -3.32
N LYS A 117 -7.61 -15.63 -2.77
CA LYS A 117 -8.27 -15.27 -1.51
C LYS A 117 -7.37 -15.57 -0.33
N GLU A 118 -6.77 -16.76 -0.31
CA GLU A 118 -6.00 -17.29 0.81
C GLU A 118 -4.56 -16.77 0.87
N ASP A 119 -3.87 -16.67 -0.27
CA ASP A 119 -2.47 -16.23 -0.30
C ASP A 119 -2.39 -14.71 -0.20
N SER A 120 -1.71 -14.21 0.84
CA SER A 120 -1.58 -12.80 1.16
C SER A 120 -0.14 -12.30 1.10
N HIS A 121 0.84 -13.14 0.73
CA HIS A 121 2.24 -12.77 0.78
C HIS A 121 2.82 -12.47 -0.60
N VAL A 122 3.64 -11.43 -0.67
CA VAL A 122 4.36 -11.05 -1.89
C VAL A 122 5.82 -10.86 -1.58
N LEU A 123 6.68 -11.50 -2.37
CA LEU A 123 8.12 -11.35 -2.25
C LEU A 123 8.62 -10.26 -3.19
N CYS A 124 9.39 -9.32 -2.64
CA CYS A 124 10.16 -8.39 -3.43
C CYS A 124 11.21 -9.15 -4.26
N PRO A 125 11.33 -8.85 -5.58
CA PRO A 125 12.25 -9.56 -6.47
C PRO A 125 13.72 -9.17 -6.30
N ASP A 126 14.03 -8.17 -5.46
CA ASP A 126 15.42 -7.82 -5.15
C ASP A 126 16.07 -8.96 -4.34
N PRO A 127 17.07 -9.67 -4.91
CA PRO A 127 17.71 -10.81 -4.26
C PRO A 127 18.47 -10.43 -2.99
N THR A 128 18.81 -9.14 -2.82
CA THR A 128 19.49 -8.62 -1.63
C THR A 128 18.52 -8.40 -0.48
N GLY A 129 17.32 -7.90 -0.81
CA GLY A 129 16.32 -7.50 0.18
C GLY A 129 15.41 -8.63 0.61
N ASN A 130 14.85 -9.38 -0.36
CA ASN A 130 13.83 -10.40 -0.13
C ASN A 130 12.77 -9.94 0.89
N VAL A 131 12.28 -8.72 0.69
CA VAL A 131 11.20 -8.14 1.50
C VAL A 131 9.96 -9.03 1.35
N VAL A 132 9.35 -9.40 2.46
CA VAL A 132 8.07 -10.10 2.50
C VAL A 132 7.00 -9.05 2.80
N LEU A 133 6.12 -8.83 1.84
CA LEU A 133 4.92 -8.02 2.02
C LEU A 133 3.75 -8.90 2.39
N ARG A 134 2.86 -8.38 3.24
CA ARG A 134 1.56 -8.99 3.58
C ARG A 134 0.44 -8.05 3.16
N ILE A 135 -0.56 -8.60 2.47
CA ILE A 135 -1.74 -7.88 1.99
C ILE A 135 -2.92 -8.27 2.88
N GLU A 136 -3.50 -7.28 3.55
CA GLU A 136 -4.66 -7.46 4.42
C GLU A 136 -5.86 -6.63 3.97
N GLU A 137 -7.05 -7.20 4.06
CA GLU A 137 -8.29 -6.44 3.96
C GLU A 137 -8.53 -5.68 5.26
N MET A 138 -8.70 -4.37 5.19
CA MET A 138 -9.13 -3.57 6.33
C MET A 138 -10.65 -3.65 6.47
N LYS A 139 -11.12 -3.99 7.67
CA LYS A 139 -12.53 -3.85 8.03
C LYS A 139 -12.81 -2.39 8.35
N ASP A 140 -13.87 -1.84 7.78
CA ASP A 140 -14.34 -0.51 8.17
C ASP A 140 -14.66 -0.52 9.67
N ILE A 141 -14.02 0.38 10.43
CA ILE A 141 -14.35 0.61 11.84
C ILE A 141 -15.67 1.38 11.88
N LYS A 142 -16.80 0.69 11.67
CA LYS A 142 -18.15 1.27 11.81
C LYS A 142 -18.90 0.82 13.08
N GLU A 143 -18.37 -0.11 13.87
CA GLU A 143 -19.11 -0.70 14.99
C GLU A 143 -18.34 -0.78 16.32
N GLU A 144 -18.01 0.36 16.95
CA GLU A 144 -17.68 0.35 18.40
C GLU A 144 -18.33 1.48 19.21
N LYS A 145 -19.14 2.37 18.61
CA LYS A 145 -19.78 3.48 19.34
C LYS A 145 -21.30 3.38 19.54
N LYS A 146 -21.93 2.19 19.42
CA LYS A 146 -23.39 2.06 19.61
C LYS A 146 -23.87 1.24 20.82
N HIS A 147 -22.99 0.80 21.73
CA HIS A 147 -23.43 0.00 22.91
C HIS A 147 -23.03 0.54 24.30
N SER A 148 -22.57 1.79 24.41
CA SER A 148 -22.36 2.45 25.70
C SER A 148 -23.43 3.51 25.94
N GLY A 149 -24.68 3.09 26.15
CA GLY A 149 -25.79 3.99 26.41
C GLY A 149 -27.05 3.30 26.90
N MET A 150 -26.99 2.62 28.03
CA MET A 150 -28.13 2.50 28.95
C MET A 150 -27.64 1.97 30.31
N LYS A 151 -27.50 2.85 31.31
CA LYS A 151 -27.66 2.45 32.71
C LYS A 151 -28.85 3.23 33.25
N GLU A 152 -29.89 2.47 33.55
CA GLU A 152 -31.15 2.91 34.11
C GLU A 152 -30.93 3.62 35.45
N ALA A 153 -31.65 4.71 35.66
CA ALA A 153 -31.74 5.38 36.95
C ALA A 153 -32.64 4.54 37.87
N PRO A 154 -32.23 4.25 39.12
CA PRO A 154 -33.12 3.59 40.06
C PRO A 154 -34.15 4.60 40.59
N THR A 155 -35.41 4.35 40.29
CA THR A 155 -36.58 4.80 41.06
C THR A 155 -36.55 4.17 42.45
N SER A 156 -36.45 4.99 43.50
CA SER A 156 -37.25 4.98 44.74
C SER A 156 -36.75 6.05 45.70
#